data_AF-A0A922DPA9-F1
#
_entry.id   AF-A0A922DPA9-F1
#
_cell.length_a   1.000
_cell.length_b   1.000
_cell.length_c   1.000
_cell.angle_alpha   90.00
_cell.angle_beta   90.00
_cell.angle_gamma   90.00
#
_symmetry.space_group_name_H-M   'P 1'
#
loop_
_entity.id
_entity.type
_entity.pdbx_description
1 polymer ?
#
loop_
_entity_poly.entity_id
_entity_poly.type
_entity_poly.pdbx_seq_one_letter_code
_entity_poly.pdbx_strand_id
1 'polypeptide(L)'
;MVYSYKHGFSGFAAKLTESQAQQLAELPGVVHVIPNSLHKLQTTRSWDFLGLSPQSPNNILHNSKMGDGVIIGVFDTGIWPESKSFGDDGLGPVPSRWKGICISGDKFNATTNCNKKIIGARSYIDGFLAEYGQPLNSSRDREYLSPRDANGHGTHTASTAGGSFVGNVSFRGLATGTVRGGAPRARLAIYKVCWNILGGQCAAADMLKAFDDAIHDGVDVLSLSIGSSIPLFSDVDERDGIATGSFHAVARGIAVVCGAANDGPSAYTVHNTAPWILSVAASTTDRAFPTPITLGNNKTLLGQALFTGKEIDFTGLVYPESTGLDSTAGSCEALKLDKTSVAGNVVLCFTSMARQISFIASTVVQEAGGVGLIVAKHPRDILTSCVADFPCIEVDYEIGTQILFYIRSTGNPLVKLSPTKTIVGMPVSPKVAYFSSRGPSSIAPAILKI
;
A
#
# COMPACT_ATOMS: atom_id res chain seq x y z
N MET A 1 -0.84 23.09 23.66
CA MET A 1 -1.47 21.76 23.73
C MET A 1 -2.02 21.45 22.34
N VAL A 2 -1.65 20.29 21.79
CA VAL A 2 -2.01 19.78 20.47
C VAL A 2 -3.28 18.93 20.60
N TYR A 3 -3.23 17.87 21.41
CA TYR A 3 -4.39 17.02 21.74
C TYR A 3 -4.46 16.72 23.23
N SER A 4 -5.63 16.30 23.69
CA SER A 4 -5.85 15.66 24.99
C SER A 4 -6.48 14.28 24.78
N TYR A 5 -5.96 13.30 25.50
CA TYR A 5 -6.38 11.89 25.51
C TYR A 5 -7.10 11.62 26.84
N LYS A 6 -8.31 11.03 26.80
CA LYS A 6 -9.15 10.88 28.02
C LYS A 6 -9.91 9.56 28.11
N HIS A 7 -10.03 8.81 27.03
CA HIS A 7 -10.87 7.62 26.90
C HIS A 7 -10.04 6.33 26.87
N GLY A 8 -8.93 6.29 26.12
CA GLY A 8 -7.97 5.19 26.09
C GLY A 8 -7.01 5.25 27.26
N PHE A 9 -6.40 6.42 27.46
CA PHE A 9 -5.45 6.74 28.52
C PHE A 9 -5.54 8.25 28.85
N SER A 10 -5.01 8.67 30.00
CA SER A 10 -5.02 10.08 30.41
C SER A 10 -3.72 10.75 30.01
N GLY A 11 -3.77 11.70 29.08
CA GLY A 11 -2.57 12.41 28.63
C GLY A 11 -2.86 13.59 27.71
N PHE A 12 -1.81 14.21 27.17
CA PHE A 12 -1.91 15.25 26.16
C PHE A 12 -0.63 15.30 25.30
N ALA A 13 -0.76 15.74 24.05
CA ALA A 13 0.37 16.12 23.21
C ALA A 13 0.59 17.63 23.27
N ALA A 14 1.84 18.08 23.26
CA ALA A 14 2.18 19.51 23.24
C ALA A 14 3.50 19.73 22.50
N LYS A 15 3.62 20.89 21.83
CA LYS A 15 4.89 21.36 21.30
C LYS A 15 5.67 22.02 22.43
N LEU A 16 6.81 21.44 22.80
CA LEU A 16 7.66 21.85 23.91
C LEU A 16 9.12 21.94 23.44
N THR A 17 9.91 22.82 24.06
CA THR A 17 11.37 22.71 23.98
C THR A 17 11.85 21.51 24.80
N GLU A 18 13.07 21.04 24.54
CA GLU A 18 13.66 19.93 25.32
C GLU A 18 13.69 20.23 26.82
N SER A 19 14.06 21.46 27.20
CA SER A 19 14.04 21.91 28.60
C SER A 19 12.63 21.91 29.22
N GLN A 20 11.61 22.31 28.46
CA GLN A 20 10.22 22.28 28.91
C GLN A 20 9.70 20.85 29.05
N ALA A 21 10.06 19.96 28.12
CA ALA A 21 9.70 18.54 28.17
C ALA A 21 10.32 17.86 29.41
N GLN A 22 11.58 18.18 29.73
CA GLN A 22 12.26 17.67 30.91
C GLN A 22 11.64 18.17 32.22
N GLN A 23 11.33 19.47 32.33
CA GLN A 23 10.61 20.02 33.47
C GLN A 23 9.23 19.37 33.66
N LEU A 24 8.55 19.04 32.56
CA LEU A 24 7.24 18.41 32.60
C LEU A 24 7.33 16.94 33.03
N ALA A 25 8.37 16.22 32.61
CA ALA A 25 8.64 14.84 33.01
C ALA A 25 8.93 14.69 34.51
N GLU A 26 9.40 15.75 35.17
CA GLU A 26 9.68 15.78 36.62
C GLU A 26 8.43 16.07 37.48
N LEU A 27 7.29 16.42 36.88
CA LEU A 27 6.09 16.78 37.63
C LEU A 27 5.42 15.54 38.28
N PRO A 28 5.03 15.60 39.56
CA PRO A 28 4.25 14.55 40.19
C PRO A 28 2.95 14.26 39.42
N GLY A 29 2.77 13.02 38.96
CA GLY A 29 1.61 12.58 38.19
C GLY A 29 1.80 12.52 36.68
N VAL A 30 2.92 13.03 36.15
CA VAL A 30 3.35 12.75 34.77
C VAL A 30 4.09 11.43 34.77
N VAL A 31 3.48 10.41 34.15
CA VAL A 31 4.06 9.06 34.11
C VAL A 31 5.25 9.02 33.15
N HIS A 32 5.11 9.64 31.97
CA HIS A 32 6.11 9.67 30.91
C HIS A 32 5.96 10.89 29.99
N VAL A 33 7.05 11.25 29.31
CA VAL A 33 7.10 12.25 28.24
C VAL A 33 7.88 11.65 27.07
N ILE A 34 7.27 11.60 25.88
CA ILE A 34 7.81 10.92 24.71
C ILE A 34 7.84 11.81 23.46
N PRO A 35 8.92 11.76 22.64
CA PRO A 35 8.94 12.44 21.34
C PRO A 35 7.98 11.80 20.34
N ASN A 36 7.40 12.65 19.48
CA ASN A 36 6.56 12.24 18.37
C ASN A 36 7.40 11.61 17.23
N SER A 37 6.85 10.64 16.49
CA SER A 37 7.52 9.90 15.41
C SER A 37 6.61 9.69 14.19
N LEU A 38 7.18 9.37 13.02
CA LEU A 38 6.44 9.22 11.75
C LEU A 38 6.43 7.76 11.22
N HIS A 39 5.30 7.31 10.68
CA HIS A 39 5.05 5.94 10.22
C HIS A 39 4.63 5.84 8.73
N LYS A 40 4.78 4.66 8.09
CA LYS A 40 4.56 4.39 6.63
C LYS A 40 3.44 3.38 6.30
N LEU A 41 2.91 3.39 5.06
CA LEU A 41 1.72 2.68 4.53
C LEU A 41 1.95 1.24 3.92
N GLN A 42 0.94 0.32 3.87
CA GLN A 42 0.97 -1.11 3.40
C GLN A 42 -0.31 -1.68 2.64
N THR A 43 -0.21 -2.63 1.68
CA THR A 43 -1.31 -3.01 0.73
C THR A 43 -1.80 -4.51 0.73
N THR A 44 -3.06 -4.84 0.27
CA THR A 44 -3.61 -6.24 0.17
C THR A 44 -4.76 -6.51 -0.87
N ARG A 45 -4.92 -7.78 -1.40
CA ARG A 45 -6.10 -8.41 -2.13
C ARG A 45 -6.15 -9.92 -1.80
N SER A 46 -7.31 -10.61 -1.71
CA SER A 46 -7.27 -12.05 -1.35
C SER A 46 -8.51 -12.97 -1.44
N TRP A 47 -9.76 -12.50 -1.45
CA TRP A 47 -10.82 -13.30 -0.80
C TRP A 47 -11.29 -14.63 -1.43
N ASP A 48 -11.50 -14.72 -2.75
CA ASP A 48 -11.92 -15.99 -3.38
C ASP A 48 -10.80 -17.05 -3.32
N PHE A 49 -9.55 -16.58 -3.42
CA PHE A 49 -8.35 -17.41 -3.24
C PHE A 49 -8.28 -18.03 -1.84
N LEU A 50 -8.84 -17.37 -0.82
CA LEU A 50 -8.95 -17.88 0.56
C LEU A 50 -10.13 -18.86 0.75
N GLY A 51 -10.82 -19.28 -0.32
CA GLY A 51 -11.99 -20.16 -0.24
C GLY A 51 -13.24 -19.46 0.32
N LEU A 52 -13.24 -18.13 0.42
CA LEU A 52 -14.36 -17.33 0.94
C LEU A 52 -15.29 -16.84 -0.17
N SER A 53 -15.57 -17.72 -1.13
CA SER A 53 -16.51 -17.45 -2.23
C SER A 53 -17.93 -17.23 -1.68
N PRO A 54 -18.63 -16.15 -2.06
CA PRO A 54 -20.04 -15.93 -1.69
C PRO A 54 -20.98 -17.05 -2.14
N GLN A 55 -20.59 -17.82 -3.15
CA GLN A 55 -21.38 -18.93 -3.69
C GLN A 55 -21.28 -20.20 -2.81
N SER A 56 -20.34 -20.25 -1.86
CA SER A 56 -20.16 -21.39 -0.96
C SER A 56 -20.94 -21.15 0.35
N PRO A 57 -22.09 -21.81 0.58
CA PRO A 57 -23.02 -21.44 1.66
C PRO A 57 -22.49 -21.70 3.08
N ASN A 58 -21.54 -22.61 3.25
CA ASN A 58 -21.07 -23.08 4.56
C ASN A 58 -19.72 -22.48 5.00
N ASN A 59 -19.34 -21.29 4.51
CA ASN A 59 -18.10 -20.64 4.90
C ASN A 59 -18.28 -19.54 5.97
N ILE A 60 -17.17 -19.07 6.55
CA ILE A 60 -17.18 -18.05 7.61
C ILE A 60 -17.86 -16.74 7.15
N LEU A 61 -17.85 -16.43 5.86
CA LEU A 61 -18.52 -15.24 5.31
C LEU A 61 -20.02 -15.28 5.57
N HIS A 62 -20.69 -16.42 5.35
CA HIS A 62 -22.12 -16.57 5.64
C HIS A 62 -22.39 -16.76 7.13
N ASN A 63 -21.58 -17.57 7.83
CA ASN A 63 -21.74 -17.82 9.26
C ASN A 63 -21.63 -16.53 10.11
N SER A 64 -20.77 -15.59 9.68
CA SER A 64 -20.61 -14.27 10.31
C SER A 64 -21.60 -13.22 9.79
N LYS A 65 -22.58 -13.60 8.96
CA LYS A 65 -23.49 -12.66 8.28
C LYS A 65 -22.76 -11.55 7.53
N MET A 66 -21.61 -11.87 6.92
CA MET A 66 -20.74 -10.95 6.20
C MET A 66 -20.22 -9.79 7.07
N GLY A 67 -20.17 -9.97 8.39
CA GLY A 67 -19.79 -8.96 9.38
C GLY A 67 -20.86 -7.91 9.69
N ASP A 68 -22.14 -8.19 9.44
CA ASP A 68 -23.21 -7.27 9.80
C ASP A 68 -23.17 -6.94 11.31
N GLY A 69 -23.36 -5.66 11.63
CA GLY A 69 -23.27 -5.12 12.99
C GLY A 69 -21.85 -4.91 13.53
N VAL A 70 -20.81 -5.41 12.85
CA VAL A 70 -19.39 -5.17 13.19
C VAL A 70 -18.93 -3.82 12.63
N ILE A 71 -18.09 -3.11 13.39
CA ILE A 71 -17.52 -1.80 13.06
C ILE A 71 -16.00 -1.95 12.97
N ILE A 72 -15.46 -1.77 11.77
CA ILE A 72 -14.03 -1.78 11.49
C ILE A 72 -13.55 -0.33 11.51
N GLY A 73 -12.66 0.00 12.46
CA GLY A 73 -11.91 1.25 12.45
C GLY A 73 -10.70 1.13 11.52
N VAL A 74 -10.55 2.06 10.60
CA VAL A 74 -9.46 2.08 9.62
C VAL A 74 -8.61 3.33 9.86
N PHE A 75 -7.34 3.10 10.21
CA PHE A 75 -6.36 4.17 10.46
C PHE A 75 -5.45 4.22 9.25
N ASP A 76 -5.57 5.30 8.46
CA ASP A 76 -4.91 5.38 7.16
C ASP A 76 -4.89 6.82 6.61
N THR A 77 -4.77 7.00 5.29
CA THR A 77 -4.78 8.28 4.57
C THR A 77 -6.17 8.89 4.36
N GLY A 78 -7.21 8.30 4.96
CA GLY A 78 -8.61 8.71 4.83
C GLY A 78 -9.42 7.78 3.93
N ILE A 79 -10.52 8.30 3.37
CA ILE A 79 -11.37 7.55 2.44
C ILE A 79 -11.83 8.38 1.25
N TRP A 80 -12.05 7.75 0.10
CA TRP A 80 -12.78 8.31 -1.05
C TRP A 80 -14.25 7.88 -1.00
N PRO A 81 -15.14 8.64 -0.35
CA PRO A 81 -16.48 8.17 0.02
C PRO A 81 -17.39 7.88 -1.18
N GLU A 82 -17.14 8.51 -2.34
CA GLU A 82 -17.92 8.29 -3.56
C GLU A 82 -17.60 6.95 -4.26
N SER A 83 -16.60 6.21 -3.78
CA SER A 83 -16.32 4.88 -4.33
C SER A 83 -17.51 3.94 -4.13
N LYS A 84 -17.88 3.20 -5.18
CA LYS A 84 -18.97 2.21 -5.14
C LYS A 84 -18.75 1.13 -4.07
N SER A 85 -17.49 0.88 -3.68
CA SER A 85 -17.15 -0.04 -2.59
C SER A 85 -17.69 0.39 -1.23
N PHE A 86 -18.16 1.64 -1.09
CA PHE A 86 -18.73 2.17 0.13
C PHE A 86 -20.23 2.49 0.01
N GLY A 87 -20.89 1.91 -0.99
CA GLY A 87 -22.35 1.89 -1.06
C GLY A 87 -22.95 1.12 0.12
N ASP A 88 -24.11 1.57 0.60
CA ASP A 88 -24.76 1.07 1.81
C ASP A 88 -26.08 0.32 1.55
N ASP A 89 -26.25 -0.12 0.29
CA ASP A 89 -27.35 -0.95 -0.16
C ASP A 89 -27.42 -2.26 0.63
N GLY A 90 -28.62 -2.61 1.08
CA GLY A 90 -28.86 -3.82 1.87
C GLY A 90 -28.34 -3.78 3.31
N LEU A 91 -27.76 -2.67 3.77
CA LEU A 91 -27.38 -2.49 5.18
C LEU A 91 -28.55 -1.96 6.01
N GLY A 92 -28.77 -2.58 7.17
CA GLY A 92 -29.69 -2.09 8.20
C GLY A 92 -29.22 -0.78 8.85
N PRO A 93 -29.96 -0.26 9.85
CA PRO A 93 -29.59 0.95 10.57
C PRO A 93 -28.19 0.84 11.21
N VAL A 94 -27.56 1.99 11.44
CA VAL A 94 -26.27 2.06 12.16
C VAL A 94 -26.45 1.48 13.56
N PRO A 95 -25.52 0.63 14.07
CA PRO A 95 -25.63 0.06 15.41
C PRO A 95 -25.80 1.15 16.47
N SER A 96 -26.79 1.01 17.35
CA SER A 96 -27.12 2.03 18.38
C SER A 96 -26.00 2.29 19.39
N ARG A 97 -25.06 1.35 19.53
CA ARG A 97 -23.86 1.48 20.36
C ARG A 97 -22.79 2.41 19.77
N TRP A 98 -22.89 2.73 18.47
CA TRP A 98 -21.92 3.59 17.79
C TRP A 98 -22.00 5.02 18.32
N LYS A 99 -20.86 5.57 18.73
CA LYS A 99 -20.77 6.95 19.27
C LYS A 99 -19.92 7.90 18.43
N GLY A 100 -19.29 7.38 17.37
CA GLY A 100 -18.46 8.20 16.51
C GLY A 100 -19.26 9.17 15.66
N ILE A 101 -18.55 10.16 15.13
CA ILE A 101 -19.13 11.24 14.34
C ILE A 101 -18.51 11.27 12.95
N CYS A 102 -19.15 12.02 12.07
CA CYS A 102 -18.61 12.38 10.78
C CYS A 102 -18.32 13.88 10.77
N ILE A 103 -17.07 14.27 10.51
CA ILE A 103 -16.67 15.68 10.43
C ILE A 103 -16.65 16.14 8.97
N SER A 104 -17.06 17.38 8.73
CA SER A 104 -16.89 18.03 7.43
C SER A 104 -15.52 18.69 7.33
N GLY A 105 -15.04 18.86 6.09
CA GLY A 105 -13.82 19.58 5.78
C GLY A 105 -13.64 19.73 4.27
N ASP A 106 -12.42 19.99 3.82
CA ASP A 106 -12.06 20.12 2.40
C ASP A 106 -12.65 18.99 1.55
N LYS A 107 -13.57 19.36 0.65
CA LYS A 107 -14.27 18.46 -0.28
C LYS A 107 -14.90 17.24 0.41
N PHE A 108 -15.22 17.30 1.69
CA PHE A 108 -15.86 16.22 2.44
C PHE A 108 -16.99 16.80 3.27
N ASN A 109 -18.23 16.45 2.91
CA ASN A 109 -19.42 16.89 3.64
C ASN A 109 -19.98 15.72 4.44
N ALA A 110 -19.96 15.85 5.76
CA ALA A 110 -20.37 14.79 6.68
C ALA A 110 -21.78 14.24 6.42
N THR A 111 -22.73 15.08 6.00
CA THR A 111 -24.13 14.65 5.80
C THR A 111 -24.33 13.84 4.53
N THR A 112 -23.44 13.98 3.54
CA THR A 112 -23.55 13.30 2.25
C THR A 112 -22.49 12.22 2.05
N ASN A 113 -21.35 12.33 2.74
CA ASN A 113 -20.22 11.41 2.58
C ASN A 113 -20.15 10.32 3.65
N CYS A 114 -20.82 10.50 4.80
CA CYS A 114 -21.13 9.39 5.68
C CYS A 114 -22.53 8.84 5.37
N ASN A 115 -22.68 7.53 5.50
CA ASN A 115 -23.90 6.78 5.19
C ASN A 115 -23.98 5.54 6.12
N LYS A 116 -24.83 4.55 5.83
CA LYS A 116 -24.89 3.34 6.68
C LYS A 116 -23.66 2.44 6.54
N LYS A 117 -22.78 2.69 5.57
CA LYS A 117 -21.51 1.98 5.35
C LYS A 117 -20.34 2.69 6.03
N ILE A 118 -20.09 3.95 5.67
CA ILE A 118 -19.14 4.84 6.34
C ILE A 118 -19.90 5.56 7.45
N ILE A 119 -19.87 5.01 8.66
CA ILE A 119 -20.70 5.48 9.77
C ILE A 119 -20.03 6.58 10.60
N GLY A 120 -18.73 6.78 10.41
CA GLY A 120 -18.00 7.92 10.94
C GLY A 120 -16.69 8.15 10.20
N ALA A 121 -16.23 9.38 10.22
CA ALA A 121 -15.03 9.82 9.53
C ALA A 121 -14.44 11.03 10.27
N ARG A 122 -13.18 10.91 10.71
CA ARG A 122 -12.40 11.93 11.41
C ARG A 122 -11.02 12.07 10.75
N SER A 123 -10.38 13.20 10.98
CA SER A 123 -9.00 13.47 10.54
C SER A 123 -8.22 14.15 11.66
N TYR A 124 -6.96 13.77 11.82
CA TYR A 124 -6.05 14.25 12.86
C TYR A 124 -4.75 14.69 12.20
N ILE A 125 -4.36 15.95 12.43
CA ILE A 125 -3.24 16.58 11.74
C ILE A 125 -2.36 17.44 12.65
N ASP A 126 -2.85 17.76 13.84
CA ASP A 126 -2.18 18.75 14.68
C ASP A 126 -0.84 18.20 15.17
N GLY A 127 -0.71 16.88 15.35
CA GLY A 127 0.55 16.22 15.65
C GLY A 127 1.54 16.33 14.50
N PHE A 128 1.10 16.01 13.28
CA PHE A 128 1.91 16.16 12.08
C PHE A 128 2.36 17.61 11.84
N LEU A 129 1.47 18.60 11.95
CA LEU A 129 1.81 20.01 11.75
C LEU A 129 2.79 20.53 12.79
N ALA A 130 2.68 20.07 14.05
CA ALA A 130 3.60 20.45 15.11
C ALA A 130 5.04 20.03 14.78
N GLU A 131 5.20 18.83 14.22
CA GLU A 131 6.47 18.22 13.78
C GLU A 131 7.00 18.85 12.49
N TYR A 132 6.13 18.98 11.48
CA TYR A 132 6.50 19.47 10.16
C TYR A 132 7.00 20.92 10.19
N GLY A 133 6.51 21.72 11.14
CA GLY A 133 7.02 23.06 11.41
C GLY A 133 6.76 24.09 10.29
N GLN A 134 5.99 23.73 9.26
CA GLN A 134 5.61 24.59 8.14
C GLN A 134 4.10 24.55 7.93
N PRO A 135 3.48 25.64 7.45
CA PRO A 135 2.07 25.63 7.09
C PRO A 135 1.85 24.68 5.91
N LEU A 136 0.81 23.87 6.02
CA LEU A 136 0.39 22.97 4.96
C LEU A 136 -0.15 23.76 3.77
N ASN A 137 0.33 23.45 2.56
CA ASN A 137 -0.23 24.00 1.34
C ASN A 137 -0.99 22.90 0.60
N SER A 138 -2.28 22.74 0.94
CA SER A 138 -3.16 21.71 0.39
C SER A 138 -3.19 21.65 -1.14
N SER A 139 -2.99 22.79 -1.82
CA SER A 139 -2.94 22.84 -3.29
C SER A 139 -1.63 22.30 -3.86
N ARG A 140 -0.49 22.67 -3.25
CA ARG A 140 0.84 22.18 -3.65
C ARG A 140 1.02 20.72 -3.30
N ASP A 141 0.60 20.34 -2.09
CA ASP A 141 0.80 19.01 -1.52
C ASP A 141 -0.28 18.01 -2.00
N ARG A 142 -1.25 18.47 -2.79
CA ARG A 142 -2.38 17.69 -3.32
C ARG A 142 -3.06 16.92 -2.20
N GLU A 143 -3.54 17.64 -1.19
CA GLU A 143 -4.08 17.08 0.04
C GLU A 143 -5.39 17.77 0.46
N TYR A 144 -6.19 17.10 1.29
CA TYR A 144 -7.47 17.59 1.81
C TYR A 144 -7.44 17.63 3.34
N LEU A 145 -7.64 18.81 3.95
CA LEU A 145 -7.83 18.97 5.40
C LEU A 145 -9.22 18.48 5.82
N SER A 146 -9.44 17.18 5.65
CA SER A 146 -10.67 16.46 5.93
C SER A 146 -10.40 14.96 5.94
N PRO A 147 -11.39 14.11 6.28
CA PRO A 147 -11.25 12.66 6.16
C PRO A 147 -11.08 12.14 4.72
N ARG A 148 -11.12 13.01 3.70
CA ARG A 148 -10.96 12.60 2.30
C ARG A 148 -9.55 12.09 2.03
N ASP A 149 -9.48 10.97 1.32
CA ASP A 149 -8.22 10.37 0.87
C ASP A 149 -7.66 11.08 -0.37
N ALA A 150 -6.43 11.57 -0.25
CA ALA A 150 -5.67 12.13 -1.38
C ALA A 150 -4.62 11.17 -1.96
N ASN A 151 -4.25 10.12 -1.21
CA ASN A 151 -3.21 9.18 -1.58
C ASN A 151 -3.80 7.95 -2.30
N GLY A 152 -4.96 7.47 -1.85
CA GLY A 152 -5.63 6.27 -2.34
C GLY A 152 -5.40 5.03 -1.46
N HIS A 153 -4.40 5.07 -0.57
CA HIS A 153 -4.04 3.96 0.29
C HIS A 153 -5.17 3.57 1.24
N GLY A 154 -5.74 4.53 1.99
CA GLY A 154 -6.84 4.29 2.92
C GLY A 154 -8.11 3.80 2.24
N THR A 155 -8.40 4.31 1.05
CA THR A 155 -9.51 3.81 0.22
C THR A 155 -9.29 2.34 -0.17
N HIS A 156 -8.07 1.98 -0.54
CA HIS A 156 -7.71 0.62 -0.93
C HIS A 156 -7.78 -0.36 0.25
N THR A 157 -7.24 0.01 1.41
CA THR A 157 -7.25 -0.84 2.62
C THR A 157 -8.66 -0.98 3.19
N ALA A 158 -9.43 0.12 3.28
CA ALA A 158 -10.81 0.11 3.76
C ALA A 158 -11.73 -0.76 2.88
N SER A 159 -11.60 -0.64 1.55
CA SER A 159 -12.37 -1.46 0.61
C SER A 159 -11.96 -2.93 0.64
N THR A 160 -10.70 -3.24 0.97
CA THR A 160 -10.24 -4.63 1.16
C THR A 160 -10.76 -5.24 2.46
N ALA A 161 -10.79 -4.49 3.55
CA ALA A 161 -11.30 -4.97 4.84
C ALA A 161 -12.82 -5.14 4.83
N GLY A 162 -13.53 -4.11 4.36
CA GLY A 162 -14.98 -4.04 4.48
C GLY A 162 -15.68 -3.45 3.26
N GLY A 163 -15.14 -3.45 2.05
CA GLY A 163 -15.87 -2.97 0.88
C GLY A 163 -17.14 -3.77 0.56
N SER A 164 -18.20 -3.10 0.14
CA SER A 164 -19.43 -3.69 -0.39
C SER A 164 -19.17 -4.43 -1.71
N PHE A 165 -20.13 -5.25 -2.15
CA PHE A 165 -20.03 -5.93 -3.44
C PHE A 165 -20.14 -4.93 -4.59
N VAL A 166 -19.15 -4.89 -5.47
CA VAL A 166 -19.18 -4.08 -6.69
C VAL A 166 -18.85 -4.97 -7.88
N GLY A 167 -19.86 -5.24 -8.71
CA GLY A 167 -19.73 -6.05 -9.91
C GLY A 167 -19.12 -5.30 -11.08
N ASN A 168 -18.58 -6.06 -12.05
CA ASN A 168 -18.09 -5.56 -13.33
C ASN A 168 -17.04 -4.44 -13.20
N VAL A 169 -16.09 -4.60 -12.29
CA VAL A 169 -14.96 -3.69 -12.13
C VAL A 169 -13.67 -4.32 -12.63
N SER A 170 -12.74 -3.48 -13.07
CA SER A 170 -11.42 -3.90 -13.55
C SER A 170 -10.44 -2.75 -13.37
N PHE A 171 -9.15 -3.07 -13.33
CA PHE A 171 -8.09 -2.10 -13.56
C PHE A 171 -7.84 -2.04 -15.08
N ARG A 172 -8.49 -1.10 -15.77
CA ARG A 172 -8.35 -0.90 -17.22
C ARG A 172 -8.53 -2.21 -18.04
N GLY A 173 -9.50 -3.05 -17.66
CA GLY A 173 -9.76 -4.36 -18.29
C GLY A 173 -9.00 -5.54 -17.70
N LEU A 174 -7.97 -5.31 -16.88
CA LEU A 174 -7.32 -6.35 -16.07
C LEU A 174 -8.10 -6.59 -14.79
N ALA A 175 -8.05 -7.81 -14.25
CA ALA A 175 -8.67 -7.99 -12.94
C ALA A 175 -10.19 -8.14 -12.95
N THR A 176 -10.82 -8.28 -14.12
CA THR A 176 -12.27 -8.16 -14.26
C THR A 176 -13.03 -9.13 -13.36
N GLY A 177 -13.99 -8.59 -12.62
CA GLY A 177 -14.86 -9.39 -11.77
C GLY A 177 -15.66 -8.54 -10.79
N THR A 178 -16.07 -9.19 -9.70
CA THR A 178 -16.72 -8.54 -8.57
C THR A 178 -15.69 -8.33 -7.47
N VAL A 179 -15.54 -7.09 -6.99
CA VAL A 179 -14.73 -6.81 -5.81
C VAL A 179 -15.60 -6.72 -4.56
N ARG A 180 -15.04 -7.10 -3.43
CA ARG A 180 -15.66 -7.02 -2.10
C ARG A 180 -14.57 -7.05 -1.03
N GLY A 181 -14.86 -6.53 0.15
CA GLY A 181 -13.97 -6.64 1.31
C GLY A 181 -14.20 -7.91 2.12
N GLY A 182 -13.31 -8.22 3.07
CA GLY A 182 -13.38 -9.41 3.94
C GLY A 182 -14.74 -9.61 4.62
N ALA A 183 -15.30 -8.49 5.10
CA ALA A 183 -16.62 -8.40 5.70
C ALA A 183 -17.49 -7.35 4.97
N PRO A 184 -18.16 -7.71 3.86
CA PRO A 184 -18.90 -6.76 3.03
C PRO A 184 -20.04 -6.01 3.73
N ARG A 185 -20.60 -6.56 4.82
CA ARG A 185 -21.66 -5.93 5.61
C ARG A 185 -21.18 -5.22 6.87
N ALA A 186 -19.87 -5.27 7.17
CA ALA A 186 -19.30 -4.49 8.26
C ALA A 186 -19.42 -2.99 7.99
N ARG A 187 -19.50 -2.21 9.06
CA ARG A 187 -19.48 -0.75 9.05
C ARG A 187 -18.03 -0.27 9.08
N LEU A 188 -17.76 0.88 8.49
CA LEU A 188 -16.44 1.50 8.44
C LEU A 188 -16.45 2.79 9.26
N ALA A 189 -15.47 2.92 10.15
CA ALA A 189 -15.14 4.14 10.85
C ALA A 189 -13.74 4.60 10.43
N ILE A 190 -13.65 5.77 9.80
CA ILE A 190 -12.42 6.22 9.15
C ILE A 190 -11.70 7.21 10.05
N TYR A 191 -10.45 6.91 10.37
CA TYR A 191 -9.57 7.77 11.15
C TYR A 191 -8.36 8.13 10.27
N LYS A 192 -8.43 9.29 9.61
CA LYS A 192 -7.31 9.79 8.80
C LYS A 192 -6.22 10.31 9.73
N VAL A 193 -5.11 9.58 9.80
CA VAL A 193 -3.94 9.90 10.63
C VAL A 193 -2.67 10.03 9.81
N CYS A 194 -2.74 9.68 8.52
CA CYS A 194 -1.65 9.77 7.57
C CYS A 194 -1.96 10.83 6.51
N TRP A 195 -0.94 11.54 6.08
CA TRP A 195 -1.05 12.64 5.14
C TRP A 195 -0.11 12.40 3.96
N ASN A 196 -0.54 12.74 2.74
CA ASN A 196 0.18 12.59 1.47
C ASN A 196 1.34 13.59 1.32
N ILE A 197 2.06 13.81 2.41
CA ILE A 197 3.18 14.73 2.54
C ILE A 197 4.40 13.87 2.84
N LEU A 198 5.54 14.17 2.21
CA LEU A 198 6.78 13.41 2.35
C LEU A 198 6.61 11.88 2.14
N GLY A 199 5.71 11.49 1.23
CA GLY A 199 5.52 10.08 0.84
C GLY A 199 4.51 9.29 1.66
N GLY A 200 3.66 9.93 2.49
CA GLY A 200 2.65 9.26 3.30
C GLY A 200 3.13 9.02 4.72
N GLN A 201 3.08 10.06 5.55
CA GLN A 201 3.57 10.05 6.92
C GLN A 201 2.41 10.19 7.92
N CYS A 202 2.50 9.50 9.04
CA CYS A 202 1.51 9.53 10.12
C CYS A 202 2.21 9.85 11.44
N ALA A 203 1.79 10.90 12.15
CA ALA A 203 2.40 11.27 13.42
C ALA A 203 1.85 10.42 14.57
N ALA A 204 2.72 9.96 15.48
CA ALA A 204 2.34 9.19 16.66
C ALA A 204 1.26 9.89 17.50
N ALA A 205 1.36 11.21 17.69
CA ALA A 205 0.37 11.99 18.43
C ALA A 205 -1.04 11.96 17.80
N ASP A 206 -1.12 11.99 16.46
CA ASP A 206 -2.37 11.90 15.69
C ASP A 206 -2.96 10.49 15.82
N MET A 207 -2.12 9.46 15.71
CA MET A 207 -2.55 8.06 15.85
C MET A 207 -3.07 7.76 17.25
N LEU A 208 -2.38 8.22 18.29
CA LEU A 208 -2.82 8.06 19.67
C LEU A 208 -4.18 8.73 19.92
N LYS A 209 -4.44 9.89 19.30
CA LYS A 209 -5.76 10.53 19.39
C LYS A 209 -6.84 9.72 18.67
N ALA A 210 -6.50 9.17 17.50
CA ALA A 210 -7.41 8.28 16.79
C ALA A 210 -7.71 7.00 17.60
N PHE A 211 -6.74 6.40 18.29
CA PHE A 211 -6.97 5.26 19.19
C PHE A 211 -7.94 5.61 20.32
N ASP A 212 -7.70 6.74 20.98
CA ASP A 212 -8.56 7.28 22.04
C ASP A 212 -10.02 7.43 21.57
N ASP A 213 -10.22 8.04 20.40
CA ASP A 213 -11.55 8.21 19.81
C ASP A 213 -12.16 6.89 19.33
N ALA A 214 -11.38 6.00 18.69
CA ALA A 214 -11.90 4.72 18.19
C ALA A 214 -12.39 3.81 19.32
N ILE A 215 -11.65 3.78 20.42
CA ILE A 215 -12.06 3.10 21.67
C ILE A 215 -13.38 3.67 22.18
N HIS A 216 -13.49 4.99 22.28
CA HIS A 216 -14.69 5.67 22.76
C HIS A 216 -15.90 5.44 21.83
N ASP A 217 -15.67 5.57 20.53
CA ASP A 217 -16.66 5.47 19.47
C ASP A 217 -17.26 4.06 19.38
N GLY A 218 -16.52 3.05 19.87
CA GLY A 218 -16.97 1.68 20.03
C GLY A 218 -16.71 0.80 18.82
N VAL A 219 -15.55 0.94 18.18
CA VAL A 219 -15.11 0.02 17.11
C VAL A 219 -14.84 -1.39 17.69
N ASP A 220 -14.98 -2.43 16.86
CA ASP A 220 -14.73 -3.82 17.29
C ASP A 220 -13.35 -4.33 16.87
N VAL A 221 -12.87 -3.86 15.72
CA VAL A 221 -11.57 -4.24 15.15
C VAL A 221 -10.91 -3.00 14.55
N LEU A 222 -9.61 -2.85 14.78
CA LEU A 222 -8.78 -1.81 14.19
C LEU A 222 -7.87 -2.41 13.12
N SER A 223 -7.93 -1.83 11.92
CA SER A 223 -7.08 -2.16 10.78
C SER A 223 -6.08 -1.04 10.53
N LEU A 224 -4.81 -1.31 10.81
CA LEU A 224 -3.71 -0.37 10.69
C LEU A 224 -2.71 -0.88 9.64
N SER A 225 -2.80 -0.35 8.43
CA SER A 225 -1.78 -0.64 7.40
C SER A 225 -0.62 0.35 7.51
N ILE A 226 -0.11 0.50 8.73
CA ILE A 226 0.87 1.51 9.15
C ILE A 226 1.99 0.80 9.93
N GLY A 227 3.24 1.24 9.80
CA GLY A 227 4.35 0.72 10.61
C GLY A 227 5.45 1.76 10.88
N SER A 228 6.20 1.53 11.96
CA SER A 228 7.34 2.35 12.41
C SER A 228 8.54 2.27 11.45
N SER A 229 9.62 2.97 11.74
CA SER A 229 10.93 2.73 11.11
C SER A 229 11.83 1.92 12.03
N ILE A 230 12.81 1.21 11.45
CA ILE A 230 13.89 0.56 12.21
C ILE A 230 14.95 1.63 12.55
N PRO A 231 15.55 1.61 13.76
CA PRO A 231 15.36 0.64 14.85
C PRO A 231 14.03 0.80 15.57
N LEU A 232 13.45 -0.34 15.99
CA LEU A 232 12.21 -0.36 16.77
C LEU A 232 12.47 0.05 18.21
N PHE A 233 11.44 0.62 18.84
CA PHE A 233 11.37 0.76 20.29
C PHE A 233 10.84 -0.53 20.92
N SER A 234 11.09 -0.72 22.21
CA SER A 234 10.48 -1.83 22.96
C SER A 234 8.95 -1.68 22.95
N ASP A 235 8.22 -2.79 23.04
CA ASP A 235 6.76 -2.83 23.12
C ASP A 235 6.18 -2.14 24.38
N VAL A 236 7.01 -1.92 25.40
CA VAL A 236 6.67 -1.11 26.60
C VAL A 236 7.22 0.33 26.54
N ASP A 237 7.91 0.70 25.46
CA ASP A 237 8.41 2.05 25.25
C ASP A 237 7.34 2.89 24.58
N GLU A 238 6.85 3.91 25.28
CA GLU A 238 5.69 4.66 24.84
C GLU A 238 5.94 5.46 23.55
N ARG A 239 7.21 5.64 23.13
CA ARG A 239 7.57 6.25 21.83
C ARG A 239 7.03 5.47 20.64
N ASP A 240 6.70 4.19 20.82
CA ASP A 240 5.90 3.46 19.86
C ASP A 240 4.40 3.76 20.07
N GLY A 241 3.91 4.77 19.33
CA GLY A 241 2.51 5.17 19.38
C GLY A 241 1.53 4.08 18.91
N ILE A 242 1.99 3.13 18.08
CA ILE A 242 1.17 1.98 17.64
C ILE A 242 1.07 0.97 18.76
N ALA A 243 2.19 0.56 19.36
CA ALA A 243 2.20 -0.39 20.48
C ALA A 243 1.39 0.14 21.67
N THR A 244 1.60 1.42 22.04
CA THR A 244 0.89 2.09 23.13
C THR A 244 -0.62 2.16 22.88
N GLY A 245 -1.03 2.73 21.73
CA GLY A 245 -2.45 2.86 21.40
C GLY A 245 -3.15 1.51 21.24
N SER A 246 -2.47 0.53 20.63
CA SER A 246 -3.01 -0.82 20.46
C SER A 246 -3.15 -1.59 21.77
N PHE A 247 -2.25 -1.40 22.73
CA PHE A 247 -2.38 -2.00 24.06
C PHE A 247 -3.70 -1.60 24.72
N HIS A 248 -4.00 -0.30 24.73
CA HIS A 248 -5.25 0.23 25.31
C HIS A 248 -6.50 -0.24 24.56
N ALA A 249 -6.42 -0.41 23.24
CA ALA A 249 -7.51 -0.98 22.45
C ALA A 249 -7.75 -2.46 22.80
N VAL A 250 -6.70 -3.28 22.80
CA VAL A 250 -6.78 -4.72 23.14
C VAL A 250 -7.23 -4.93 24.57
N ALA A 251 -6.78 -4.10 25.52
CA ALA A 251 -7.22 -4.13 26.92
C ALA A 251 -8.74 -3.86 27.07
N ARG A 252 -9.37 -3.24 26.08
CA ARG A 252 -10.84 -3.03 26.02
C ARG A 252 -11.55 -4.02 25.08
N GLY A 253 -10.87 -5.08 24.66
CA GLY A 253 -11.44 -6.13 23.81
C GLY A 253 -11.49 -5.80 22.32
N ILE A 254 -10.78 -4.77 21.87
CA ILE A 254 -10.71 -4.36 20.46
C ILE A 254 -9.47 -4.98 19.82
N ALA A 255 -9.66 -5.88 18.85
CA ALA A 255 -8.55 -6.50 18.15
C ALA A 255 -7.82 -5.51 17.24
N VAL A 256 -6.49 -5.55 17.21
CA VAL A 256 -5.67 -4.66 16.37
C VAL A 256 -4.87 -5.50 15.36
N VAL A 257 -5.07 -5.21 14.08
CA VAL A 257 -4.43 -5.89 12.96
C VAL A 257 -3.51 -4.92 12.24
N CYS A 258 -2.23 -5.25 12.17
CA CYS A 258 -1.23 -4.46 11.45
C CYS A 258 -0.46 -5.32 10.45
N GLY A 259 0.00 -4.77 9.32
CA GLY A 259 0.91 -5.51 8.45
C GLY A 259 2.35 -5.49 8.97
N ALA A 260 3.15 -6.47 8.57
CA ALA A 260 4.50 -6.72 9.07
C ALA A 260 5.57 -5.72 8.57
N ALA A 261 5.21 -4.87 7.60
CA ALA A 261 6.08 -3.96 6.82
C ALA A 261 6.62 -4.57 5.52
N ASN A 262 7.27 -3.69 4.74
CA ASN A 262 7.66 -3.91 3.34
C ASN A 262 9.18 -3.79 3.14
N ASP A 263 9.95 -4.08 4.18
CA ASP A 263 11.41 -3.90 4.25
C ASP A 263 12.18 -5.23 4.16
N GLY A 264 11.48 -6.32 3.82
CA GLY A 264 12.09 -7.62 3.50
C GLY A 264 12.96 -7.59 2.24
N PRO A 265 13.65 -8.70 1.92
CA PRO A 265 13.46 -10.06 2.47
C PRO A 265 14.39 -10.41 3.64
N SER A 266 15.29 -9.52 4.04
CA SER A 266 16.26 -9.78 5.11
C SER A 266 15.55 -10.03 6.45
N ALA A 267 16.15 -10.86 7.30
CA ALA A 267 15.69 -11.08 8.67
C ALA A 267 15.70 -9.78 9.50
N TYR A 268 14.96 -9.76 10.61
CA TYR A 268 14.88 -8.61 11.54
C TYR A 268 14.29 -7.33 10.93
N THR A 269 13.42 -7.47 9.93
CA THR A 269 12.79 -6.34 9.23
C THR A 269 11.32 -6.13 9.60
N VAL A 270 10.75 -6.99 10.45
CA VAL A 270 9.36 -6.88 10.94
C VAL A 270 9.19 -5.73 11.93
N HIS A 271 8.14 -4.92 11.79
CA HIS A 271 7.95 -3.70 12.61
C HIS A 271 6.96 -3.86 13.77
N ASN A 272 5.68 -4.09 13.46
CA ASN A 272 4.57 -4.12 14.42
C ASN A 272 4.64 -5.39 15.29
N THR A 273 5.63 -5.46 16.19
CA THR A 273 6.06 -6.68 16.89
C THR A 273 5.49 -6.83 18.29
N ALA A 274 4.70 -5.86 18.78
CA ALA A 274 4.07 -5.97 20.09
C ALA A 274 3.24 -7.26 20.20
N PRO A 275 3.31 -8.00 21.33
CA PRO A 275 2.70 -9.32 21.45
C PRO A 275 1.18 -9.35 21.25
N TRP A 276 0.50 -8.25 21.60
CA TRP A 276 -0.96 -8.10 21.47
C TRP A 276 -1.43 -7.70 20.07
N ILE A 277 -0.52 -7.35 19.14
CA ILE A 277 -0.86 -7.00 17.75
C ILE A 277 -0.88 -8.25 16.88
N LEU A 278 -1.93 -8.41 16.08
CA LEU A 278 -1.95 -9.38 14.98
C LEU A 278 -1.15 -8.82 13.80
N SER A 279 0.11 -9.23 13.68
CA SER A 279 1.02 -8.83 12.59
C SER A 279 0.75 -9.71 11.36
N VAL A 280 0.58 -9.12 10.17
CA VAL A 280 0.18 -9.83 8.93
C VAL A 280 1.24 -9.69 7.81
N ALA A 281 1.66 -10.82 7.22
CA ALA A 281 2.64 -10.88 6.14
C ALA A 281 1.95 -10.75 4.78
N ALA A 282 2.70 -10.37 3.76
CA ALA A 282 2.21 -10.37 2.38
C ALA A 282 2.59 -11.66 1.66
N SER A 283 1.65 -12.24 0.93
CA SER A 283 1.88 -13.36 0.02
C SER A 283 1.27 -13.10 -1.35
N THR A 284 1.77 -13.80 -2.37
CA THR A 284 1.15 -13.82 -3.69
C THR A 284 -0.17 -14.58 -3.68
N THR A 285 -1.00 -14.30 -4.67
CA THR A 285 -2.21 -15.09 -4.98
C THR A 285 -1.98 -15.91 -6.24
N ASP A 286 -2.95 -16.76 -6.59
CA ASP A 286 -3.01 -17.58 -7.81
C ASP A 286 -3.25 -16.79 -9.12
N ARG A 287 -3.09 -15.46 -9.08
CA ARG A 287 -3.40 -14.57 -10.19
C ARG A 287 -2.14 -13.88 -10.67
N ALA A 288 -1.91 -13.97 -11.97
CA ALA A 288 -0.78 -13.34 -12.65
C ALA A 288 -1.24 -12.38 -13.75
N PHE A 289 -0.34 -11.46 -14.11
CA PHE A 289 -0.53 -10.50 -15.19
C PHE A 289 0.54 -10.69 -16.28
N PRO A 290 0.49 -11.79 -17.05
CA PRO A 290 1.46 -12.02 -18.11
C PRO A 290 1.27 -11.07 -19.29
N THR A 291 2.40 -10.63 -19.84
CA THR A 291 2.45 -9.75 -21.01
C THR A 291 3.27 -10.44 -22.10
N PRO A 292 2.65 -10.82 -23.23
CA PRO A 292 3.35 -11.51 -24.32
C PRO A 292 4.35 -10.60 -25.05
N ILE A 293 5.56 -11.12 -25.25
CA ILE A 293 6.64 -10.53 -26.04
C ILE A 293 6.89 -11.46 -27.23
N THR A 294 6.51 -11.06 -28.44
CA THR A 294 6.72 -11.89 -29.64
C THR A 294 7.91 -11.36 -30.44
N LEU A 295 8.95 -12.18 -30.58
CA LEU A 295 10.15 -11.85 -31.34
C LEU A 295 9.94 -12.08 -32.85
N GLY A 296 10.72 -11.43 -33.70
CA GLY A 296 10.62 -11.58 -35.16
C GLY A 296 10.91 -12.98 -35.71
N ASN A 297 11.49 -13.88 -34.90
CA ASN A 297 11.63 -15.31 -35.19
C ASN A 297 10.40 -16.14 -34.79
N ASN A 298 9.27 -15.49 -34.48
CA ASN A 298 8.00 -16.09 -34.08
C ASN A 298 8.02 -16.82 -32.73
N LYS A 299 9.06 -16.64 -31.91
CA LYS A 299 9.05 -17.09 -30.51
C LYS A 299 8.31 -16.07 -29.64
N THR A 300 7.36 -16.54 -28.84
CA THR A 300 6.67 -15.72 -27.85
C THR A 300 7.17 -16.06 -26.44
N LEU A 301 7.67 -15.05 -25.74
CA LEU A 301 8.09 -15.10 -24.35
C LEU A 301 7.06 -14.38 -23.49
N LEU A 302 6.98 -14.72 -22.20
CA LEU A 302 6.05 -14.11 -21.26
C LEU A 302 6.81 -13.30 -20.21
N GLY A 303 6.61 -11.98 -20.22
CA GLY A 303 7.00 -11.12 -19.10
C GLY A 303 5.80 -10.81 -18.20
N GLN A 304 5.98 -9.86 -17.29
CA GLN A 304 4.92 -9.34 -16.44
C GLN A 304 4.87 -7.81 -16.54
N ALA A 305 3.66 -7.25 -16.63
CA ALA A 305 3.41 -5.81 -16.62
C ALA A 305 1.97 -5.51 -16.20
N LEU A 306 1.63 -4.23 -16.12
CA LEU A 306 0.25 -3.73 -16.07
C LEU A 306 -0.08 -2.92 -17.34
N PHE A 307 0.49 -3.32 -18.47
CA PHE A 307 0.32 -2.63 -19.75
C PHE A 307 -1.06 -2.92 -20.35
N THR A 308 -1.91 -1.90 -20.42
CA THR A 308 -3.27 -1.95 -21.00
C THR A 308 -3.44 -1.08 -22.25
N GLY A 309 -2.33 -0.56 -22.78
CA GLY A 309 -2.32 0.25 -24.00
C GLY A 309 -2.58 -0.57 -25.27
N LYS A 310 -2.54 0.11 -26.41
CA LYS A 310 -2.67 -0.55 -27.72
C LYS A 310 -1.46 -1.46 -27.98
N GLU A 311 -1.70 -2.61 -28.59
CA GLU A 311 -0.64 -3.48 -29.09
C GLU A 311 0.38 -2.71 -29.93
N ILE A 312 1.66 -2.97 -29.68
CA ILE A 312 2.76 -2.49 -30.51
C ILE A 312 3.07 -3.56 -31.53
N ASP A 313 2.76 -3.29 -32.79
CA ASP A 313 3.14 -4.12 -33.93
C ASP A 313 4.65 -4.26 -34.06
N PHE A 314 5.11 -5.19 -34.89
CA PHE A 314 6.55 -5.46 -35.05
C PHE A 314 7.34 -4.18 -35.33
N THR A 315 8.24 -3.85 -34.42
CA THR A 315 9.18 -2.74 -34.51
C THR A 315 10.58 -3.19 -34.11
N GLY A 316 11.58 -2.34 -34.30
CA GLY A 316 12.96 -2.64 -33.95
C GLY A 316 13.13 -2.89 -32.45
N LEU A 317 13.98 -3.85 -32.12
CA LEU A 317 14.35 -4.19 -30.75
C LEU A 317 15.85 -3.93 -30.56
N VAL A 318 16.20 -3.06 -29.64
CA VAL A 318 17.58 -2.63 -29.43
C VAL A 318 18.03 -2.92 -28.00
N TYR A 319 19.30 -3.29 -27.87
CA TYR A 319 20.00 -3.35 -26.59
C TYR A 319 21.17 -2.36 -26.68
N PRO A 320 21.26 -1.36 -25.80
CA PRO A 320 22.38 -0.43 -25.79
C PRO A 320 23.67 -1.17 -25.40
N GLU A 321 24.51 -1.47 -26.38
CA GLU A 321 25.84 -2.02 -26.15
C GLU A 321 26.85 -0.89 -25.99
N SER A 322 27.84 -1.08 -25.12
CA SER A 322 28.92 -0.13 -24.99
C SER A 322 30.04 -0.44 -25.99
N THR A 323 30.59 0.61 -26.58
CA THR A 323 31.81 0.56 -27.38
C THR A 323 32.94 1.19 -26.56
N GLY A 324 33.49 0.45 -25.59
CA GLY A 324 34.62 0.93 -24.78
C GLY A 324 34.70 0.32 -23.38
N LEU A 325 35.42 1.02 -22.49
CA LEU A 325 35.63 0.61 -21.08
C LEU A 325 34.39 0.82 -20.18
N ASP A 326 33.37 1.53 -20.65
CA ASP A 326 32.15 1.77 -19.88
C ASP A 326 31.21 0.56 -19.99
N SER A 327 31.17 -0.32 -18.99
CA SER A 327 30.33 -1.52 -19.01
C SER A 327 28.86 -1.27 -18.65
N THR A 328 28.40 -0.01 -18.61
CA THR A 328 27.09 0.35 -18.04
C THR A 328 26.00 0.69 -19.07
N ALA A 329 26.31 0.72 -20.38
CA ALA A 329 25.36 1.16 -21.41
C ALA A 329 24.03 0.40 -21.41
N GLY A 330 24.07 -0.93 -21.23
CA GLY A 330 22.89 -1.78 -21.17
C GLY A 330 22.22 -1.86 -19.79
N SER A 331 22.69 -1.08 -18.83
CA SER A 331 22.14 -1.01 -17.49
C SER A 331 20.96 -0.05 -17.41
N CYS A 332 19.82 -0.49 -16.88
CA CYS A 332 18.60 0.32 -16.82
C CYS A 332 18.77 1.62 -16.01
N GLU A 333 19.61 1.61 -14.98
CA GLU A 333 19.90 2.78 -14.15
C GLU A 333 20.84 3.80 -14.79
N ALA A 334 21.56 3.42 -15.84
CA ALA A 334 22.60 4.23 -16.48
C ALA A 334 22.32 4.45 -17.97
N LEU A 335 21.07 4.23 -18.42
CA LEU A 335 20.69 4.37 -19.82
C LEU A 335 21.03 5.77 -20.36
N LYS A 336 21.98 5.81 -21.29
CA LYS A 336 22.32 6.99 -22.10
C LYS A 336 22.01 6.64 -23.55
N LEU A 337 20.84 7.06 -24.01
CA LEU A 337 20.30 6.65 -25.30
C LEU A 337 20.52 7.74 -26.35
N ASP A 338 21.11 7.38 -27.49
CA ASP A 338 21.09 8.22 -28.68
C ASP A 338 19.70 8.14 -29.33
N LYS A 339 19.03 9.29 -29.42
CA LYS A 339 17.69 9.43 -30.01
C LYS A 339 17.60 8.80 -31.40
N THR A 340 18.65 8.88 -32.20
CA THR A 340 18.63 8.33 -33.57
C THR A 340 18.57 6.80 -33.59
N SER A 341 19.14 6.14 -32.58
CA SER A 341 19.19 4.67 -32.47
C SER A 341 17.95 4.06 -31.80
N VAL A 342 17.26 4.83 -30.95
CA VAL A 342 16.14 4.33 -30.12
C VAL A 342 14.78 4.79 -30.61
N ALA A 343 14.69 5.89 -31.36
CA ALA A 343 13.41 6.39 -31.86
C ALA A 343 12.65 5.32 -32.65
N GLY A 344 11.41 5.04 -32.24
CA GLY A 344 10.56 4.01 -32.85
C GLY A 344 10.83 2.58 -32.37
N ASN A 345 11.89 2.34 -31.59
CA ASN A 345 12.31 1.00 -31.17
C ASN A 345 11.93 0.68 -29.72
N VAL A 346 11.88 -0.61 -29.40
CA VAL A 346 11.78 -1.14 -28.04
C VAL A 346 13.18 -1.36 -27.48
N VAL A 347 13.42 -0.94 -26.24
CA VAL A 347 14.72 -1.06 -25.57
C VAL A 347 14.71 -2.24 -24.60
N LEU A 348 15.72 -3.11 -24.68
CA LEU A 348 16.06 -4.06 -23.62
C LEU A 348 17.11 -3.42 -22.71
N CYS A 349 16.95 -3.59 -21.39
CA CYS A 349 18.01 -3.25 -20.42
C CYS A 349 18.03 -4.27 -19.28
N PHE A 350 19.16 -4.37 -18.59
CA PHE A 350 19.33 -5.22 -17.41
C PHE A 350 19.50 -4.35 -16.16
N THR A 351 19.00 -4.81 -15.02
CA THR A 351 19.28 -4.14 -13.74
C THR A 351 19.47 -5.17 -12.63
N SER A 352 20.36 -4.85 -11.70
CA SER A 352 20.53 -5.58 -10.43
C SER A 352 19.79 -4.89 -9.27
N MET A 353 19.28 -3.67 -9.50
CA MET A 353 18.68 -2.84 -8.47
C MET A 353 17.23 -3.17 -8.17
N ALA A 354 16.81 -2.79 -6.96
CA ALA A 354 15.65 -3.34 -6.30
C ALA A 354 14.33 -2.57 -6.53
N ARG A 355 14.37 -1.24 -6.71
CA ARG A 355 13.15 -0.39 -6.72
C ARG A 355 13.28 0.80 -7.68
N GLN A 356 12.14 1.18 -8.26
CA GLN A 356 11.91 2.37 -9.10
C GLN A 356 12.72 2.52 -10.41
N ILE A 357 13.64 1.60 -10.72
CA ILE A 357 14.41 1.65 -11.96
C ILE A 357 13.53 1.50 -13.21
N SER A 358 12.53 0.62 -13.20
CA SER A 358 11.62 0.45 -14.34
C SER A 358 10.90 1.74 -14.70
N PHE A 359 10.47 2.52 -13.70
CA PHE A 359 9.83 3.82 -13.91
C PHE A 359 10.81 4.84 -14.51
N ILE A 360 11.99 5.01 -13.91
CA ILE A 360 13.01 5.96 -14.38
C ILE A 360 13.47 5.61 -15.81
N ALA A 361 13.81 4.34 -16.04
CA ALA A 361 14.20 3.84 -17.35
C ALA A 361 13.09 4.05 -18.40
N SER A 362 11.82 3.83 -18.03
CA SER A 362 10.71 4.07 -18.95
C SER A 362 10.61 5.52 -19.40
N THR A 363 10.83 6.48 -18.49
CA THR A 363 10.87 7.92 -18.82
C THR A 363 12.01 8.23 -19.78
N VAL A 364 13.23 7.73 -19.49
CA VAL A 364 14.40 7.97 -20.34
C VAL A 364 14.20 7.41 -21.76
N VAL A 365 13.65 6.19 -21.88
CA VAL A 365 13.35 5.58 -23.19
C VAL A 365 12.28 6.37 -23.93
N GLN A 366 11.22 6.79 -23.24
CA GLN A 366 10.13 7.57 -23.82
C GLN A 366 10.63 8.95 -24.33
N GLU A 367 11.46 9.64 -23.54
CA GLU A 367 12.08 10.92 -23.93
C GLU A 367 13.06 10.79 -25.11
N ALA A 368 13.68 9.62 -25.26
CA ALA A 368 14.51 9.27 -26.41
C ALA A 368 13.70 8.89 -27.67
N GLY A 369 12.36 8.84 -27.58
CA GLY A 369 11.46 8.46 -28.67
C GLY A 369 11.26 6.95 -28.84
N GLY A 370 11.75 6.14 -27.88
CA GLY A 370 11.47 4.71 -27.84
C GLY A 370 10.00 4.43 -27.57
N VAL A 371 9.52 3.29 -28.07
CA VAL A 371 8.09 2.94 -28.01
C VAL A 371 7.77 1.87 -26.97
N GLY A 372 8.78 1.25 -26.36
CA GLY A 372 8.60 0.30 -25.26
C GLY A 372 9.90 -0.04 -24.56
N LEU A 373 9.78 -0.65 -23.39
CA LEU A 373 10.90 -1.06 -22.54
C LEU A 373 10.70 -2.50 -22.05
N ILE A 374 11.76 -3.31 -22.15
CA ILE A 374 11.88 -4.62 -21.53
C ILE A 374 12.98 -4.55 -20.47
N VAL A 375 12.63 -4.84 -19.22
CA VAL A 375 13.54 -4.79 -18.07
C VAL A 375 13.84 -6.21 -17.61
N ALA A 376 15.07 -6.66 -17.83
CA ALA A 376 15.58 -7.92 -17.30
C ALA A 376 16.13 -7.72 -15.88
N LYS A 377 15.53 -8.40 -14.90
CA LYS A 377 15.90 -8.25 -13.49
C LYS A 377 15.76 -9.56 -12.71
N HIS A 378 16.24 -9.58 -11.47
CA HIS A 378 15.96 -10.70 -10.56
C HIS A 378 14.43 -10.87 -10.37
N PRO A 379 13.88 -12.09 -10.46
CA PRO A 379 12.44 -12.34 -10.27
C PRO A 379 11.96 -11.79 -8.93
N ARG A 380 10.85 -11.04 -8.94
CA ARG A 380 10.22 -10.49 -7.73
C ARG A 380 8.71 -10.43 -7.88
N ASP A 381 7.99 -10.57 -6.78
CA ASP A 381 6.53 -10.48 -6.74
C ASP A 381 6.01 -9.03 -6.67
N ILE A 382 6.74 -8.08 -7.30
CA ILE A 382 6.40 -6.66 -7.31
C ILE A 382 6.15 -6.25 -8.76
N LEU A 383 4.92 -5.85 -9.05
CA LEU A 383 4.54 -5.24 -10.31
C LEU A 383 4.32 -3.76 -10.10
N THR A 384 5.05 -2.94 -10.86
CA THR A 384 4.90 -1.49 -10.83
C THR A 384 4.40 -1.04 -12.20
N SER A 385 3.41 -0.15 -12.22
CA SER A 385 3.02 0.52 -13.48
C SER A 385 4.12 1.51 -13.86
N CYS A 386 4.52 1.51 -15.13
CA CYS A 386 5.37 2.56 -15.68
C CYS A 386 4.53 3.78 -16.06
N VAL A 387 5.17 4.83 -16.58
CA VAL A 387 4.51 6.10 -16.87
C VAL A 387 3.37 5.90 -17.87
N ALA A 388 2.15 6.28 -17.47
CA ALA A 388 0.95 6.20 -18.30
C ALA A 388 0.73 4.80 -18.91
N ASP A 389 0.37 4.71 -20.19
CA ASP A 389 0.20 3.46 -20.93
C ASP A 389 1.48 3.03 -21.67
N PHE A 390 2.66 3.50 -21.25
CA PHE A 390 3.92 3.10 -21.87
C PHE A 390 4.22 1.61 -21.59
N PRO A 391 4.45 0.78 -22.63
CA PRO A 391 4.73 -0.64 -22.42
C PRO A 391 6.09 -0.83 -21.78
N CYS A 392 6.05 -1.43 -20.60
CA CYS A 392 7.18 -1.59 -19.71
C CYS A 392 7.05 -2.98 -19.10
N ILE A 393 7.75 -3.93 -19.69
CA ILE A 393 7.58 -5.35 -19.40
C ILE A 393 8.79 -5.86 -18.64
N GLU A 394 8.53 -6.44 -17.48
CA GLU A 394 9.58 -7.00 -16.64
C GLU A 394 9.72 -8.50 -16.93
N VAL A 395 10.95 -8.94 -17.09
CA VAL A 395 11.32 -10.33 -17.33
C VAL A 395 12.43 -10.74 -16.37
N ASP A 396 12.58 -12.04 -16.15
CA ASP A 396 13.75 -12.54 -15.44
C ASP A 396 15.01 -12.49 -16.32
N TYR A 397 16.17 -12.74 -15.71
CA TYR A 397 17.43 -12.75 -16.46
C TYR A 397 17.49 -13.84 -17.52
N GLU A 398 16.84 -14.99 -17.33
CA GLU A 398 16.85 -16.06 -18.31
C GLU A 398 16.16 -15.60 -19.60
N ILE A 399 14.94 -15.09 -19.50
CA ILE A 399 14.17 -14.54 -20.60
C ILE A 399 14.89 -13.32 -21.20
N GLY A 400 15.40 -12.41 -20.35
CA GLY A 400 16.17 -11.25 -20.80
C GLY A 400 17.39 -11.65 -21.63
N THR A 401 18.14 -12.66 -21.20
CA THR A 401 19.29 -13.21 -21.92
C THR A 401 18.87 -13.91 -23.21
N GLN A 402 17.75 -14.63 -23.25
CA GLN A 402 17.21 -15.18 -24.50
C GLN A 402 16.87 -14.08 -25.51
N ILE A 403 16.28 -12.97 -25.06
CA ILE A 403 16.00 -11.80 -25.91
C ILE A 403 17.31 -11.18 -26.41
N LEU A 404 18.31 -11.01 -25.55
CA LEU A 404 19.62 -10.49 -25.94
C LEU A 404 20.33 -11.39 -26.97
N PHE A 405 20.28 -12.71 -26.80
CA PHE A 405 20.80 -13.65 -27.79
C PHE A 405 20.09 -13.53 -29.13
N TYR A 406 18.76 -13.34 -29.12
CA TYR A 406 18.01 -13.07 -30.34
C TYR A 406 18.48 -11.78 -31.02
N ILE A 407 18.63 -10.67 -30.27
CA ILE A 407 19.12 -9.38 -30.78
C ILE A 407 20.46 -9.56 -31.52
N ARG A 408 21.38 -10.34 -30.95
CA ARG A 408 22.71 -10.60 -31.54
C ARG A 408 22.71 -11.60 -32.70
N SER A 409 21.63 -12.36 -32.88
CA SER A 409 21.55 -13.41 -33.91
C SER A 409 21.06 -12.93 -35.29
N THR A 410 20.60 -11.67 -35.39
CA THR A 410 20.01 -11.12 -36.63
C THR A 410 20.44 -9.66 -36.83
N GLY A 411 20.60 -9.24 -38.08
CA GLY A 411 20.84 -7.82 -38.42
C GLY A 411 19.60 -6.93 -38.33
N ASN A 412 18.41 -7.51 -38.18
CA ASN A 412 17.15 -6.79 -38.03
C ASN A 412 16.28 -7.41 -36.91
N PRO A 413 16.63 -7.18 -35.64
CA PRO A 413 15.87 -7.68 -34.51
C PRO A 413 14.53 -6.95 -34.39
N LEU A 414 13.43 -7.72 -34.44
CA LEU A 414 12.07 -7.19 -34.35
C LEU A 414 11.35 -7.74 -33.11
N VAL A 415 10.46 -6.94 -32.54
CA VAL A 415 9.60 -7.34 -31.43
C VAL A 415 8.20 -6.75 -31.56
N LYS A 416 7.23 -7.51 -31.10
CA LYS A 416 5.83 -7.13 -30.94
C LYS A 416 5.45 -7.26 -29.46
N LEU A 417 4.83 -6.22 -28.89
CA LEU A 417 4.40 -6.19 -27.48
C LEU A 417 2.88 -6.19 -27.41
N SER A 418 2.30 -7.27 -26.88
CA SER A 418 0.85 -7.39 -26.74
C SER A 418 0.38 -6.86 -25.39
N PRO A 419 -0.89 -6.40 -25.29
CA PRO A 419 -1.47 -5.99 -24.01
C PRO A 419 -1.44 -7.12 -22.98
N THR A 420 -1.34 -6.73 -21.72
CA THR A 420 -1.33 -7.63 -20.57
C THR A 420 -2.65 -8.40 -20.47
N LYS A 421 -2.58 -9.66 -20.06
CA LYS A 421 -3.76 -10.48 -19.79
C LYS A 421 -3.85 -10.79 -18.29
N THR A 422 -5.06 -11.11 -17.83
CA THR A 422 -5.24 -11.69 -16.48
C THR A 422 -5.31 -13.21 -16.62
N ILE A 423 -4.52 -13.93 -15.83
CA ILE A 423 -4.62 -15.38 -15.69
C ILE A 423 -4.84 -15.72 -14.21
N VAL A 424 -5.75 -16.65 -13.94
CA VAL A 424 -6.07 -17.19 -12.60
C VAL A 424 -5.93 -18.71 -12.66
N GLY A 425 -5.38 -19.33 -11.61
CA GLY A 425 -5.42 -20.79 -11.42
C GLY A 425 -4.34 -21.62 -12.10
N MET A 426 -3.38 -21.02 -12.81
CA MET A 426 -2.15 -21.69 -13.27
C MET A 426 -1.08 -21.68 -12.15
N PRO A 427 -0.12 -22.63 -12.10
CA PRO A 427 0.42 -23.17 -10.85
C PRO A 427 1.35 -22.19 -10.14
N VAL A 428 0.76 -21.22 -9.45
CA VAL A 428 1.46 -20.31 -8.56
C VAL A 428 1.00 -20.66 -7.15
N SER A 429 1.73 -21.56 -6.49
CA SER A 429 1.60 -21.72 -5.05
C SER A 429 1.84 -20.36 -4.40
N PRO A 430 1.06 -19.94 -3.38
CA PRO A 430 1.31 -18.69 -2.68
C PRO A 430 2.74 -18.72 -2.14
N LYS A 431 3.48 -17.66 -2.42
CA LYS A 431 4.83 -17.43 -1.89
C LYS A 431 4.78 -16.18 -1.04
N VAL A 432 5.55 -16.15 0.05
CA VAL A 432 5.73 -14.92 0.81
C VAL A 432 6.36 -13.90 -0.11
N ALA A 433 5.71 -12.74 -0.26
CA ALA A 433 6.15 -11.70 -1.17
C ALA A 433 7.58 -11.27 -0.82
N TYR A 434 8.39 -11.01 -1.85
CA TYR A 434 9.78 -10.61 -1.69
C TYR A 434 9.97 -9.45 -0.68
N PHE A 435 9.11 -8.43 -0.74
CA PHE A 435 9.20 -7.26 0.14
C PHE A 435 8.65 -7.48 1.54
N SER A 436 7.88 -8.56 1.78
CA SER A 436 7.28 -8.79 3.10
C SER A 436 8.40 -8.87 4.12
N SER A 437 8.37 -7.96 5.09
CA SER A 437 9.30 -7.95 6.22
C SER A 437 9.27 -9.30 6.94
N ARG A 438 10.42 -9.66 7.53
CA ARG A 438 10.67 -10.95 8.16
C ARG A 438 11.08 -10.80 9.62
N GLY A 439 10.62 -11.76 10.42
CA GLY A 439 11.14 -11.99 11.75
C GLY A 439 12.61 -12.44 11.78
N PRO A 440 13.12 -12.72 12.99
CA PRO A 440 12.43 -12.53 14.27
C PRO A 440 12.35 -11.05 14.67
N SER A 441 11.52 -10.72 15.66
CA SER A 441 11.52 -9.37 16.25
C SER A 441 12.89 -9.07 16.87
N SER A 442 13.44 -7.88 16.63
CA SER A 442 14.68 -7.43 17.29
C SER A 442 14.48 -7.10 18.78
N ILE A 443 13.23 -6.90 19.21
CA ILE A 443 12.86 -6.58 20.60
C ILE A 443 12.62 -7.85 21.40
N ALA A 444 11.80 -8.76 20.87
CA ALA A 444 11.41 -9.99 21.55
C ALA A 444 11.54 -11.19 20.60
N PRO A 445 12.76 -11.69 20.32
CA PRO A 445 12.98 -12.78 19.37
C PRO A 445 12.25 -14.09 19.73
N ALA A 446 11.98 -14.30 21.03
CA ALA A 446 11.26 -15.48 21.52
C ALA A 446 9.76 -15.47 21.18
N ILE A 447 9.19 -14.29 20.90
CA ILE A 447 7.80 -14.16 20.45
C ILE A 447 7.83 -14.15 18.93
N LEU A 448 7.44 -15.27 18.34
CA LEU A 448 7.47 -15.44 16.89
C LEU A 448 6.62 -14.37 16.21
N LYS A 449 7.28 -13.63 15.32
CA LYS A 449 6.67 -12.74 14.35
C LYS A 449 7.14 -13.17 12.97
N ILE A 450 6.21 -13.08 12.02
CA ILE A 450 6.36 -13.34 10.59
C ILE A 450 7.45 -12.50 9.93
#